data_AF-A0A2I0JY58-F1
#
_entry.id   AF-A0A2I0JY58-F1
#
_cell.length_a   1.000
_cell.length_b   1.000
_cell.length_c   1.000
_cell.angle_alpha   90.00
_cell.angle_beta   90.00
_cell.angle_gamma   90.00
#
_symmetry.space_group_name_H-M   'P 1'
#
loop_
_entity.id
_entity.type
_entity.pdbx_description
1 polymer ?
#
loop_
_entity_poly.entity_id
_entity_poly.type
_entity_poly.pdbx_seq_one_letter_code
_entity_poly.pdbx_strand_id
1 'polypeptide(L)'
;MEYRAQVTGEGGQWIEDPDGMGNYFLRNFKDLFTLTTPTFPEDLVGLIEPVITDEKNTLIISPLTQEEIIKALNSILNLKALGSDESPLYSTNITAA
;
A
#
# COMPACT_ATOMS: atom_id res chain seq x y z
N MET A 1 -5.49 11.10 -34.32
CA MET A 1 -6.36 10.09 -33.68
C MET A 1 -6.34 10.37 -32.20
N GLU A 2 -7.48 10.71 -31.63
CA GLU A 2 -7.62 11.00 -30.19
C GLU A 2 -7.96 9.68 -29.49
N TYR A 3 -7.11 9.22 -28.57
CA TYR A 3 -7.39 8.02 -27.79
C TYR A 3 -8.29 8.42 -26.62
N ARG A 4 -9.54 7.96 -26.63
CA ARG A 4 -10.46 8.10 -25.50
C ARG A 4 -10.38 6.84 -24.64
N ALA A 5 -10.10 7.02 -23.36
CA ALA A 5 -10.22 5.95 -22.38
C ALA A 5 -11.71 5.59 -22.24
N GLN A 6 -11.99 4.31 -22.11
CA GLN A 6 -13.34 3.77 -21.97
C GLN A 6 -13.28 2.53 -21.10
N VAL A 7 -14.29 2.36 -20.25
CA VAL A 7 -14.36 1.28 -19.25
C VAL A 7 -15.65 0.49 -19.47
N THR A 8 -15.56 -0.84 -19.41
CA THR A 8 -16.73 -1.71 -19.46
C THR A 8 -17.25 -1.96 -18.05
N GLY A 9 -18.50 -1.56 -17.77
CA GLY A 9 -19.14 -1.80 -16.48
C GLY A 9 -19.66 -3.24 -16.32
N GLU A 10 -20.09 -3.58 -15.10
CA GLU A 10 -20.54 -4.93 -14.70
C GLU A 10 -21.66 -5.55 -15.56
N GLY A 11 -22.44 -4.72 -16.28
CA GLY A 11 -23.49 -5.16 -17.21
C GLY A 11 -23.07 -5.24 -18.68
N GLY A 12 -21.78 -5.14 -19.00
CA GLY A 12 -21.29 -5.10 -20.39
C GLY A 12 -21.51 -3.76 -21.10
N GLN A 13 -21.98 -2.74 -20.38
CA GLN A 13 -22.19 -1.38 -20.88
C GLN A 13 -20.88 -0.60 -20.89
N TRP A 14 -20.61 0.11 -21.99
CA TRP A 14 -19.44 0.96 -22.15
C TRP A 14 -19.67 2.34 -21.52
N ILE A 15 -18.70 2.79 -20.72
CA ILE A 15 -18.66 4.11 -20.10
C ILE A 15 -17.53 4.88 -20.78
N GLU A 16 -17.87 5.93 -21.51
CA GLU A 16 -16.94 6.73 -22.32
C GLU A 16 -16.73 8.14 -21.75
N ASP A 17 -17.58 8.57 -20.81
CA ASP A 17 -17.49 9.88 -20.20
C ASP A 17 -16.50 9.88 -19.01
N PRO A 18 -15.59 10.87 -18.90
CA PRO A 18 -14.60 10.94 -17.83
C PRO A 18 -15.20 10.90 -16.42
N ASP A 19 -16.32 11.58 -16.21
CA ASP A 19 -16.99 11.65 -14.91
C ASP A 19 -17.63 10.30 -14.54
N GLY A 20 -18.27 9.64 -15.49
CA GLY A 20 -18.84 8.30 -15.36
C GLY A 20 -17.78 7.26 -15.07
N MET A 21 -16.63 7.32 -15.74
CA MET A 21 -15.48 6.46 -15.43
C MET A 21 -14.98 6.70 -14.00
N GLY A 22 -14.81 7.97 -13.60
CA GLY A 22 -14.38 8.33 -12.25
C GLY A 22 -15.34 7.81 -11.17
N ASN A 23 -16.64 8.01 -11.37
CA ASN A 23 -17.68 7.52 -10.46
C ASN A 23 -17.74 5.99 -10.41
N TYR A 24 -17.53 5.31 -11.54
CA TYR A 24 -17.46 3.85 -11.60
C TYR A 24 -16.31 3.32 -10.75
N PHE A 25 -15.11 3.86 -10.90
CA PHE A 25 -13.95 3.47 -10.08
C PHE A 25 -14.18 3.78 -8.62
N LEU A 26 -14.67 4.99 -8.29
CA LEU A 26 -14.91 5.38 -6.90
C LEU A 26 -15.89 4.43 -6.20
N ARG A 27 -16.97 4.03 -6.89
CA ARG A 27 -17.92 3.05 -6.37
C ARG A 27 -17.26 1.69 -6.17
N ASN A 28 -16.58 1.17 -7.19
CA ASN A 28 -15.90 -0.13 -7.11
C ASN A 28 -14.88 -0.18 -5.97
N PHE A 29 -14.06 0.86 -5.81
CA PHE A 29 -13.10 0.92 -4.71
C PHE A 29 -13.81 1.03 -3.37
N LYS A 30 -14.85 1.87 -3.26
CA LYS A 30 -15.62 1.96 -2.02
C LYS A 30 -16.21 0.61 -1.63
N ASP A 31 -16.80 -0.11 -2.58
CA ASP A 31 -17.39 -1.43 -2.33
C ASP A 31 -16.30 -2.43 -1.94
N LEU A 32 -15.16 -2.44 -2.64
CA LEU A 32 -14.02 -3.30 -2.33
C LEU A 32 -13.41 -3.02 -0.95
N PHE A 33 -13.25 -1.76 -0.55
CA PHE A 33 -12.67 -1.38 0.75
C PHE A 33 -13.66 -1.47 1.91
N THR A 34 -14.97 -1.53 1.64
CA THR A 34 -16.01 -1.72 2.67
C THR A 34 -16.48 -3.18 2.77
N LEU A 35 -15.99 -4.06 1.90
CA LEU A 35 -16.34 -5.47 1.90
C LEU A 35 -15.79 -6.16 3.14
N THR A 36 -16.68 -6.60 4.03
CA THR A 36 -16.31 -7.23 5.31
C THR A 36 -16.04 -8.72 5.18
N THR A 37 -16.56 -9.37 4.14
CA THR A 37 -16.38 -10.81 3.89
C THR A 37 -16.19 -11.04 2.38
N PRO A 38 -14.96 -10.92 1.85
CA PRO A 38 -14.70 -11.26 0.45
C PRO A 38 -14.95 -12.75 0.22
N THR A 39 -15.95 -13.07 -0.60
CA THR A 39 -16.13 -14.42 -1.14
C THR A 39 -15.19 -14.62 -2.31
N PHE A 40 -14.18 -15.46 -2.13
CA PHE A 40 -13.31 -15.90 -3.22
C PHE A 40 -14.06 -16.92 -4.08
N PRO A 41 -13.96 -16.85 -5.42
CA PRO A 41 -14.48 -17.89 -6.30
C PRO A 41 -13.90 -19.25 -5.90
N GLU A 42 -14.75 -20.28 -5.73
CA GLU A 42 -14.32 -21.63 -5.31
C GLU A 42 -13.27 -22.22 -6.24
N ASP A 43 -13.37 -21.88 -7.52
CA ASP A 43 -12.47 -22.21 -8.61
C ASP A 43 -11.09 -21.54 -8.50
N LEU A 44 -10.92 -20.54 -7.63
CA LEU A 44 -9.63 -19.93 -7.28
C LEU A 44 -9.12 -20.36 -5.90
N VAL A 45 -9.95 -21.03 -5.09
CA VAL A 45 -9.57 -21.52 -3.76
C VAL A 45 -8.59 -22.68 -3.92
N GLY A 46 -7.37 -22.51 -3.40
CA GLY A 46 -6.30 -23.53 -3.46
C GLY A 46 -5.47 -23.53 -4.75
N LEU A 47 -5.77 -22.66 -5.73
CA LEU A 47 -4.89 -22.45 -6.90
C LEU A 47 -3.72 -21.50 -6.59
N ILE A 48 -3.88 -20.64 -5.59
CA ILE A 48 -2.87 -19.68 -5.17
C ILE A 48 -2.49 -20.04 -3.74
N GLU A 49 -1.23 -20.42 -3.54
CA GLU A 49 -0.70 -20.62 -2.19
C GLU A 49 -0.68 -19.27 -1.45
N PRO A 50 -1.23 -19.20 -0.23
CA PRO A 50 -1.23 -17.96 0.53
C PRO A 50 0.21 -17.56 0.90
N VAL A 51 0.64 -16.38 0.43
CA VAL A 51 1.97 -15.83 0.73
C VAL A 51 2.13 -15.54 2.23
N ILE A 52 1.03 -15.11 2.85
CA ILE A 52 0.90 -14.88 4.29
C ILE A 52 0.19 -16.09 4.87
N THR A 53 0.93 -16.93 5.59
CA THR A 53 0.36 -18.05 6.35
C THR A 53 -0.33 -17.54 7.61
N ASP A 54 -1.17 -18.37 8.24
CA ASP A 54 -1.88 -18.00 9.46
C ASP A 54 -0.92 -17.61 10.60
N GLU A 55 0.26 -18.24 10.66
CA GLU A 55 1.30 -17.90 11.62
C GLU A 55 1.89 -16.51 11.34
N LYS A 56 2.17 -16.19 10.07
CA LYS A 56 2.62 -14.85 9.68
C LYS A 56 1.55 -13.80 9.97
N ASN A 57 0.28 -14.12 9.70
CA ASN A 57 -0.83 -13.23 9.98
C ASN A 57 -0.91 -12.92 11.48
N THR A 58 -0.77 -13.95 12.32
CA THR A 58 -0.73 -13.81 13.79
C THR A 58 0.40 -12.89 14.25
N LEU A 59 1.58 -12.99 13.64
CA LEU A 59 2.71 -12.10 13.94
C LEU A 59 2.45 -10.66 13.49
N ILE A 60 1.88 -10.45 12.30
CA ILE A 60 1.59 -9.11 11.74
C ILE A 60 0.58 -8.35 12.60
N ILE A 61 -0.43 -9.04 13.14
CA ILE A 61 -1.47 -8.43 13.97
C ILE A 61 -1.08 -8.32 15.46
N SER A 62 0.06 -8.89 15.84
CA SER A 62 0.51 -8.85 17.24
C SER A 62 1.02 -7.45 17.64
N PRO A 63 0.86 -7.04 18.91
CA PRO A 63 1.44 -5.79 19.39
C PRO A 63 2.97 -5.80 19.28
N LEU A 64 3.54 -4.72 18.74
CA LEU A 64 4.98 -4.53 18.65
C LEU A 64 5.61 -4.47 20.05
N THR A 65 6.72 -5.17 20.22
CA THR A 65 7.51 -5.13 21.45
C THR A 65 8.49 -3.96 21.45
N GLN A 66 8.93 -3.53 22.64
CA GLN A 66 9.94 -2.48 22.78
C GLN A 66 11.25 -2.81 22.05
N GLU A 67 11.64 -4.09 22.05
CA GLU A 67 12.85 -4.58 21.39
C GLU A 67 12.74 -4.46 19.86
N GLU A 68 11.60 -4.82 19.29
CA GLU A 68 11.33 -4.66 17.86
C GLU A 68 11.33 -3.19 17.44
N ILE A 69 10.76 -2.31 18.27
CA ILE A 69 10.75 -0.86 18.04
C ILE A 69 12.19 -0.32 18.01
N ILE A 70 13.01 -0.66 19.01
CA ILE A 70 14.41 -0.21 19.08
C ILE A 70 15.22 -0.77 17.90
N LYS A 71 15.02 -2.04 17.56
CA LYS A 71 15.68 -2.69 16.42
C LYS A 71 15.30 -2.01 15.10
N ALA A 72 14.02 -1.70 14.89
CA ALA A 72 13.53 -1.00 13.72
C ALA A 72 14.13 0.41 13.62
N LEU A 73 14.11 1.19 14.70
CA LEU A 73 14.72 2.53 14.75
C LEU A 73 16.21 2.50 14.40
N ASN A 74 16.95 1.54 14.94
CA ASN A 74 18.37 1.38 14.64
C ASN A 74 18.63 0.90 13.20
N SER A 75 17.69 0.17 12.59
CA SER A 75 17.79 -0.25 11.18
C SER A 75 17.55 0.90 10.18
N ILE A 76 16.72 1.88 10.54
CA ILE A 76 16.43 3.07 9.71
C ILE A 76 17.65 3.98 9.60
N LEU A 77 18.50 4.05 10.64
CA LEU A 77 19.72 4.85 10.62
C LEU A 77 20.73 4.38 9.55
N ASN A 78 20.72 3.10 9.19
CA ASN A 78 21.51 2.54 8.08
C ASN A 78 20.88 2.80 6.69
N LEU A 79 19.64 3.31 6.66
CA LEU A 79 18.92 3.74 5.46
C LEU A 79 18.88 5.27 5.34
N LYS A 80 19.84 5.98 5.95
CA LYS A 80 20.22 7.29 5.40
C LYS A 80 20.78 7.02 4.01
N ALA A 81 19.88 6.96 3.04
CA ALA A 81 20.20 7.03 1.64
C ALA A 81 21.30 8.07 1.47
N LEU A 82 22.29 7.78 0.63
CA LEU A 82 23.10 8.82 0.01
C LEU A 82 22.11 9.75 -0.71
N GLY A 83 21.50 10.66 0.05
CA GLY A 83 20.76 11.76 -0.48
C GLY A 83 21.79 12.51 -1.29
N SER A 84 21.52 12.62 -2.58
CA SER A 84 22.22 13.47 -3.53
C SER A 84 22.94 14.60 -2.79
N ASP A 85 24.26 14.69 -2.99
CA ASP A 85 25.03 15.90 -2.71
C ASP A 85 24.14 17.11 -3.04
N GLU A 86 23.94 18.04 -2.10
CA GLU A 86 24.49 19.40 -2.08
C GLU A 86 23.78 20.16 -0.94
N SER A 87 24.30 20.17 0.27
CA SER A 87 23.97 21.20 1.28
C SER A 87 25.02 21.19 2.40
N PRO A 88 25.84 22.23 2.54
CA PRO A 88 26.90 22.26 3.54
C PRO A 88 26.30 22.33 4.94
N LEU A 89 26.56 21.29 5.73
CA LEU A 89 26.26 21.23 7.15
C LEU A 89 27.16 22.27 7.84
N TYR A 90 26.58 23.42 8.21
CA TYR A 90 27.18 24.28 9.21
C TYR A 90 27.25 23.49 10.52
N SER A 91 28.45 23.04 10.87
CA SER A 91 28.78 22.56 12.20
C SER A 91 28.79 23.76 13.15
N THR A 92 27.74 23.93 13.96
CA THR A 92 27.86 24.74 15.17
C THR A 92 28.13 23.81 16.34
N ASN A 93 29.38 23.85 16.77
CA ASN A 93 29.89 23.24 17.99
C ASN A 93 29.01 23.62 19.18
N ILE A 94 28.38 22.64 19.84
CA ILE A 94 27.86 22.84 21.19
C ILE A 94 29.03 22.59 22.13
N THR A 95 29.83 23.63 22.39
CA THR A 95 30.78 23.65 23.50
C THR A 95 29.98 23.75 24.80
N ALA A 96 30.10 22.72 25.63
CA ALA A 96 29.65 22.76 27.02
C ALA A 96 30.41 23.85 27.80
N ALA A 97 29.66 24.65 28.55
CA ALA A 97 30.13 25.45 29.68
C ALA A 97 29.02 25.48 30.73
#